data_AF-A0A542YQH5-F1
#
_entry.id   AF-A0A542YQH5-F1
#
_cell.length_a   1.000
_cell.length_b   1.000
_cell.length_c   1.000
_cell.angle_alpha   90.00
_cell.angle_beta   90.00
_cell.angle_gamma   90.00
#
_symmetry.space_group_name_H-M   'P 1'
#
loop_
_entity.id
_entity.type
_entity.pdbx_description
1 polymer ?
#
loop_
_entity_poly.entity_id
_entity_poly.type
_entity_poly.pdbx_seq_one_letter_code
_entity_poly.pdbx_strand_id
1 'polypeptide(L)'
;MSRHARIYLPLSPDQCRQLSTARSVPGPLEGYAVTQAVRTSDPQGDEESWEFAALQDAALSCAVRSAPVLVAAADLDVADLDDSAPAGSRVRVTGALPLQRVAAFHVGDDVLTRQPPAPADPGSEIELSWYDTTELDHLVSLV
;
A
#
# COMPACT_ATOMS: atom_id res chain seq x y z
N MET A 1 -11.07 10.59 -20.75
CA MET A 1 -9.99 9.62 -20.52
C MET A 1 -9.91 9.43 -19.02
N SER A 2 -10.17 8.23 -18.50
CA SER A 2 -9.95 7.96 -17.07
C SER A 2 -8.45 8.02 -16.79
N ARG A 3 -8.06 8.87 -15.84
CA ARG A 3 -6.67 8.97 -15.39
C ARG A 3 -6.54 8.07 -14.18
N HIS A 4 -5.65 7.09 -14.24
CA HIS A 4 -5.34 6.25 -13.08
C HIS A 4 -4.10 6.76 -12.36
N ALA A 5 -4.00 6.45 -11.07
CA ALA A 5 -2.80 6.61 -10.27
C ALA A 5 -2.51 5.30 -9.51
N ARG A 6 -1.23 4.99 -9.33
CA ARG A 6 -0.73 3.92 -8.49
C ARG A 6 -0.87 4.33 -7.02
N ILE A 7 -1.61 3.54 -6.24
CA ILE A 7 -1.86 3.74 -4.82
C ILE A 7 -1.38 2.52 -4.04
N TYR A 8 -0.61 2.74 -2.99
CA TYR A 8 -0.16 1.74 -2.04
C TYR A 8 -1.09 1.75 -0.84
N LEU A 9 -1.82 0.64 -0.66
CA LEU A 9 -2.89 0.50 0.32
C LEU A 9 -2.45 -0.49 1.40
N PRO A 10 -2.14 -0.02 2.62
CA PRO A 10 -2.01 -0.88 3.78
C PRO A 10 -3.29 -1.68 3.99
N LEU A 11 -3.19 -3.01 4.01
CA LEU A 11 -4.32 -3.90 4.25
C LEU A 11 -4.17 -4.63 5.58
N SER A 12 -5.29 -4.84 6.28
CA SER A 12 -5.34 -5.80 7.37
C SER A 12 -5.47 -7.24 6.85
N PRO A 13 -5.14 -8.26 7.67
CA PRO A 13 -5.40 -9.66 7.33
C PRO A 13 -6.87 -9.93 6.94
N ASP A 14 -7.82 -9.27 7.61
CA ASP A 14 -9.24 -9.40 7.28
C ASP A 14 -9.60 -8.77 5.94
N GLN A 15 -8.98 -7.64 5.58
CA GLN A 15 -9.15 -7.04 4.26
C GLN A 15 -8.55 -7.92 3.16
N CYS A 16 -7.41 -8.58 3.39
CA CYS A 16 -6.85 -9.57 2.46
C CYS A 16 -7.80 -10.77 2.29
N ARG A 17 -8.35 -11.31 3.38
CA ARG A 17 -9.37 -12.38 3.34
C ARG A 17 -10.62 -11.94 2.57
N GLN A 18 -11.07 -10.71 2.79
CA GLN A 18 -12.21 -10.15 2.08
C GLN A 18 -11.91 -9.96 0.59
N LEU A 19 -10.71 -9.52 0.23
CA LEU A 19 -10.29 -9.39 -1.15
C LEU A 19 -10.19 -10.74 -1.87
N SER A 20 -9.72 -11.79 -1.19
CA SER A 20 -9.70 -13.17 -1.70
C SER A 20 -11.13 -13.68 -1.98
N THR A 21 -12.03 -13.55 -1.01
CA THR A 21 -13.37 -14.16 -1.04
C THR A 21 -14.42 -13.33 -1.79
N ALA A 22 -14.51 -12.04 -1.49
CA ALA A 22 -15.50 -11.12 -2.06
C ALA A 22 -14.98 -10.34 -3.27
N ARG A 23 -13.69 -10.50 -3.62
CA ARG A 23 -13.03 -9.83 -4.76
C ARG A 23 -13.04 -8.30 -4.65
N SER A 24 -13.34 -7.75 -3.48
CA SER A 24 -13.34 -6.31 -3.20
C SER A 24 -13.30 -6.01 -1.70
N VAL A 25 -12.64 -4.93 -1.33
CA VAL A 25 -12.66 -4.34 0.02
C VAL A 25 -13.43 -3.01 -0.04
N PRO A 26 -14.45 -2.79 0.82
CA PRO A 26 -15.21 -1.55 0.84
C PRO A 26 -14.35 -0.39 1.36
N GLY A 27 -14.56 0.79 0.79
CA GLY A 27 -13.96 2.03 1.26
C GLY A 27 -14.72 2.69 2.40
N PRO A 28 -14.22 3.83 2.91
CA PRO A 28 -12.99 4.50 2.47
C PRO A 28 -11.72 3.81 3.03
N LEU A 29 -10.61 3.91 2.29
CA LEU A 29 -9.31 3.34 2.66
C LEU A 29 -8.26 4.44 2.79
N GLU A 30 -7.32 4.28 3.72
CA GLU A 30 -6.07 5.06 3.72
C GLU A 30 -5.14 4.47 2.66
N GLY A 31 -4.57 5.34 1.81
CA GLY A 31 -3.59 4.97 0.81
C GLY A 31 -2.42 5.93 0.78
N TYR A 32 -1.41 5.56 0.01
CA TYR A 32 -0.18 6.31 -0.17
C TYR A 32 0.12 6.36 -1.65
N ALA A 33 0.48 7.53 -2.17
CA ALA A 33 0.65 7.76 -3.60
C ALA A 33 1.74 8.80 -3.86
N VAL A 34 2.17 8.90 -5.12
CA VAL A 34 3.05 9.99 -5.55
C VAL A 34 2.27 11.30 -5.62
N THR A 35 2.16 11.97 -4.49
CA THR A 35 1.54 13.31 -4.36
C THR A 35 2.49 14.40 -4.85
N GLN A 36 1.98 15.63 -4.94
CA GLN A 36 2.85 16.79 -5.20
C GLN A 36 3.89 16.99 -4.08
N ALA A 37 3.55 16.66 -2.83
CA ALA A 37 4.48 16.78 -1.70
C ALA A 37 5.68 15.85 -1.87
N VAL A 38 5.46 14.59 -2.30
CA VAL A 38 6.53 13.62 -2.60
C VAL A 38 7.46 14.14 -3.70
N ARG A 39 6.90 14.62 -4.82
CA ARG A 39 7.69 15.20 -5.92
C ARG A 39 8.49 16.43 -5.49
N THR A 40 7.97 17.20 -4.53
CA THR A 40 8.64 18.42 -4.04
C THR A 40 9.75 18.08 -3.04
N SER A 41 9.62 17.00 -2.27
CA SER A 41 10.68 16.57 -1.33
C SER A 41 11.90 15.99 -2.04
N ASP A 42 11.73 15.40 -3.22
CA ASP A 42 12.83 14.99 -4.08
C ASP A 42 12.60 15.43 -5.55
N PRO A 43 12.92 16.69 -5.89
CA PRO A 43 12.71 17.20 -7.25
C PRO A 43 13.65 16.59 -8.30
N GLN A 44 14.68 15.86 -7.89
CA GLN A 44 15.62 15.19 -8.80
C GLN A 44 15.31 13.70 -8.96
N GLY A 45 14.44 13.16 -8.10
CA GLY A 45 13.88 11.82 -8.24
C GLY A 45 13.08 11.65 -9.53
N ASP A 46 12.96 10.38 -9.92
CA ASP A 46 12.10 9.91 -10.99
C ASP A 46 10.84 9.23 -10.42
N GLU A 47 9.95 8.78 -11.32
CA GLU A 47 8.69 8.14 -10.90
C GLU A 47 8.94 6.89 -10.04
N GLU A 48 9.98 6.10 -10.33
CA GLU A 48 10.32 4.89 -9.57
C GLU A 48 10.73 5.22 -8.13
N SER A 49 11.63 6.18 -7.95
CA SER A 49 12.05 6.63 -6.61
C SER A 49 10.90 7.22 -5.79
N TRP A 50 10.00 7.98 -6.43
CA TRP A 50 8.83 8.53 -5.76
C TRP A 50 7.80 7.47 -5.40
N GLU A 51 7.57 6.49 -6.28
CA GLU A 51 6.72 5.33 -6.03
C GLU A 51 7.27 4.48 -4.88
N PHE A 52 8.59 4.25 -4.86
CA PHE A 52 9.27 3.58 -3.76
C PHE A 52 9.08 4.32 -2.43
N ALA A 53 9.23 5.65 -2.40
CA ALA A 53 9.00 6.43 -1.19
C ALA A 53 7.55 6.29 -0.68
N ALA A 54 6.56 6.35 -1.58
CA ALA A 54 5.15 6.16 -1.21
C ALA A 54 4.84 4.73 -0.72
N LEU A 55 5.48 3.71 -1.31
CA LEU A 55 5.39 2.32 -0.84
C LEU A 55 5.99 2.16 0.56
N GLN A 56 7.15 2.75 0.82
CA GLN A 56 7.81 2.69 2.13
C GLN A 56 6.98 3.39 3.20
N ASP A 57 6.35 4.53 2.89
CA ASP A 57 5.42 5.19 3.81
C ASP A 57 4.21 4.31 4.15
N ALA A 58 3.67 3.59 3.15
CA ALA A 58 2.58 2.63 3.36
C ALA A 58 3.02 1.48 4.29
N ALA A 59 4.18 0.88 4.03
CA ALA A 59 4.74 -0.19 4.84
C ALA A 59 5.03 0.27 6.28
N LEU A 60 5.64 1.46 6.44
CA LEU A 60 5.93 2.05 7.74
C LEU A 60 4.66 2.31 8.54
N SER A 61 3.57 2.70 7.87
CA SER A 61 2.29 2.90 8.54
C SER A 61 1.77 1.61 9.19
N CYS A 62 2.02 0.43 8.61
CA CYS A 62 1.71 -0.86 9.24
C CYS A 62 2.56 -1.09 10.48
N ALA A 63 3.89 -0.93 10.34
CA ALA A 63 4.84 -1.16 11.43
C ALA A 63 4.57 -0.24 12.64
N VAL A 64 4.30 1.04 12.40
CA VAL A 64 3.94 2.02 13.46
C VAL A 64 2.66 1.63 14.19
N ARG A 65 1.71 0.99 13.50
CA ARG A 65 0.48 0.44 14.10
C ARG A 65 0.68 -0.94 14.74
N SER A 66 1.90 -1.49 14.71
CA SER A 66 2.20 -2.88 15.10
C SER A 66 1.29 -3.90 14.38
N ALA A 67 0.94 -3.60 13.14
CA ALA A 67 0.16 -4.47 12.27
C ALA A 67 1.08 -5.21 11.30
N PRO A 68 0.70 -6.41 10.82
CA PRO A 68 1.41 -7.10 9.77
C PRO A 68 1.64 -6.20 8.55
N VAL A 69 2.86 -6.17 8.01
CA VAL A 69 3.16 -5.34 6.83
C VAL A 69 2.61 -6.02 5.59
N LEU A 70 1.40 -5.61 5.20
CA LEU A 70 0.72 -6.02 3.97
C LEU A 70 0.30 -4.76 3.20
N VAL A 71 0.80 -4.59 1.98
CA VAL A 71 0.49 -3.43 1.14
C VAL A 71 0.04 -3.89 -0.24
N ALA A 72 -1.14 -3.48 -0.69
CA ALA A 72 -1.58 -3.68 -2.07
C ALA A 72 -1.18 -2.48 -2.93
N ALA A 73 -0.51 -2.72 -4.05
CA ALA A 73 -0.28 -1.74 -5.09
C ALA A 73 -1.45 -1.78 -6.08
N ALA A 74 -2.23 -0.70 -6.18
CA ALA A 74 -3.47 -0.66 -6.96
C ALA A 74 -3.55 0.53 -7.91
N ASP A 75 -4.12 0.33 -9.10
CA ASP A 75 -4.37 1.36 -10.11
C ASP A 75 -5.82 1.85 -10.03
N LEU A 76 -6.04 2.97 -9.34
CA LEU A 76 -7.36 3.54 -9.09
C LEU A 76 -7.60 4.81 -9.90
N ASP A 77 -8.87 5.15 -10.15
CA ASP A 77 -9.21 6.42 -10.82
C ASP A 77 -8.88 7.58 -9.88
N VAL A 78 -8.23 8.62 -10.42
CA VAL A 78 -7.90 9.83 -9.66
C VAL A 78 -9.16 10.49 -9.09
N ALA A 79 -10.33 10.30 -9.74
CA ALA A 79 -11.60 10.79 -9.21
C ALA A 79 -12.03 10.15 -7.88
N ASP A 80 -11.51 8.95 -7.56
CA ASP A 80 -11.79 8.25 -6.30
C ASP A 80 -10.81 8.65 -5.18
N LEU A 81 -9.85 9.53 -5.46
CA LEU A 81 -8.83 9.98 -4.52
C LEU A 81 -9.19 11.34 -3.94
N ASP A 82 -9.15 11.43 -2.62
CA ASP A 82 -9.16 12.69 -1.88
C ASP A 82 -7.75 12.96 -1.35
N ASP A 83 -7.09 13.92 -1.99
CA ASP A 83 -5.76 14.43 -1.65
C ASP A 83 -5.82 15.88 -1.12
N SER A 84 -6.99 16.35 -0.68
CA SER A 84 -7.22 17.75 -0.28
C SER A 84 -6.44 18.19 0.97
N ALA A 85 -5.95 17.24 1.77
CA ALA A 85 -5.08 17.48 2.92
C ALA A 85 -3.90 16.47 2.93
N PRO A 86 -3.01 16.52 1.93
CA PRO A 86 -1.96 15.52 1.81
C PRO A 86 -0.89 15.79 2.87
N ALA A 87 -0.68 14.81 3.75
CA ALA A 87 0.46 14.78 4.66
C ALA A 87 1.51 13.83 4.06
N GLY A 88 2.45 14.40 3.29
CA GLY A 88 3.42 13.61 2.52
C GLY A 88 2.74 12.84 1.38
N SER A 89 2.97 11.53 1.32
CA SER A 89 2.40 10.61 0.32
C SER A 89 0.96 10.18 0.64
N ARG A 90 0.42 10.48 1.84
CA ARG A 90 -0.90 10.00 2.27
C ARG A 90 -2.04 10.61 1.45
N VAL A 91 -2.95 9.75 1.03
CA VAL A 91 -4.22 10.06 0.34
C VAL A 91 -5.37 9.25 0.93
N ARG A 92 -6.61 9.66 0.69
CA ARG A 92 -7.81 8.89 1.04
C ARG A 92 -8.46 8.34 -0.22
N VAL A 93 -8.66 7.03 -0.27
CA VAL A 93 -9.45 6.38 -1.32
C VAL A 93 -10.90 6.35 -0.87
N THR A 94 -11.78 7.00 -1.63
CA THR A 94 -13.21 7.15 -1.29
C THR A 94 -14.04 5.94 -1.72
N GLY A 95 -13.65 5.29 -2.82
CA GLY A 95 -14.28 4.10 -3.38
C GLY A 95 -13.83 2.77 -2.74
N ALA A 96 -14.44 1.68 -3.17
CA ALA A 96 -13.98 0.34 -2.86
C ALA A 96 -12.69 -0.01 -3.63
N LEU A 97 -11.88 -0.91 -3.07
CA LEU A 97 -10.77 -1.54 -3.78
C LEU A 97 -11.24 -2.86 -4.39
N PRO A 98 -11.51 -2.96 -5.70
CA PRO A 98 -11.71 -4.23 -6.37
C PRO A 98 -10.37 -4.93 -6.66
N LEU A 99 -10.32 -6.25 -6.53
CA LEU A 99 -9.08 -7.03 -6.76
C LEU A 99 -8.54 -6.87 -8.19
N GLN A 100 -9.41 -6.63 -9.17
CA GLN A 100 -9.00 -6.37 -10.56
C GLN A 100 -8.17 -5.10 -10.75
N ARG A 101 -8.15 -4.21 -9.75
CA ARG A 101 -7.34 -2.99 -9.76
C ARG A 101 -6.04 -3.15 -8.98
N VAL A 102 -5.85 -4.25 -8.26
CA VAL A 102 -4.57 -4.55 -7.62
C VAL A 102 -3.63 -5.11 -8.68
N ALA A 103 -2.41 -4.57 -8.74
CA ALA A 103 -1.35 -5.08 -9.61
C ALA A 103 -0.40 -6.03 -8.88
N ALA A 104 -0.17 -5.81 -7.59
CA ALA A 104 0.71 -6.62 -6.77
C ALA A 104 0.43 -6.44 -5.28
N PHE A 105 1.00 -7.34 -4.47
CA PHE A 105 1.12 -7.19 -3.03
C PHE A 105 2.59 -7.09 -2.62
N HIS A 106 2.86 -6.28 -1.61
CA HIS A 106 4.15 -6.16 -0.97
C HIS A 106 4.00 -6.57 0.49
N VAL A 107 4.87 -7.47 0.94
CA VAL A 107 4.74 -8.16 2.22
C VAL A 107 6.05 -8.03 2.97
N GLY A 108 6.01 -7.55 4.21
CA GLY A 108 7.18 -7.43 5.05
C GLY A 108 7.65 -8.77 5.63
N ASP A 109 8.92 -8.82 5.99
CA ASP A 109 9.55 -9.99 6.61
C ASP A 109 8.88 -10.46 7.90
N ASP A 110 8.20 -9.56 8.61
CA ASP A 110 7.41 -9.87 9.81
C ASP A 110 6.33 -10.93 9.53
N VAL A 111 5.68 -10.83 8.36
CA VAL A 111 4.67 -11.80 7.90
C VAL A 111 5.32 -13.13 7.55
N LEU A 112 6.45 -13.10 6.85
CA LEU A 112 7.13 -14.30 6.35
C LEU A 112 7.77 -15.12 7.49
N THR A 113 8.36 -14.42 8.45
CA THR A 113 9.04 -15.04 9.60
C THR A 113 8.11 -15.28 10.78
N ARG A 114 6.90 -14.71 10.76
CA ARG A 114 5.94 -14.68 11.89
C ARG A 114 6.54 -14.08 13.15
N GLN A 115 7.45 -13.11 12.99
CA GLN A 115 8.01 -12.33 14.07
C GLN A 115 7.41 -10.93 14.02
N PRO A 116 7.26 -10.23 15.16
CA PRO A 116 6.85 -8.83 15.11
C PRO A 116 7.86 -8.03 14.27
N PRO A 117 7.41 -7.00 13.53
CA PRO A 117 8.33 -6.17 12.77
C PRO A 117 9.39 -5.61 13.71
N ALA A 118 10.65 -5.72 13.30
CA ALA A 118 11.75 -5.10 14.02
C ALA A 118 11.44 -3.60 14.17
N PRO A 119 11.79 -2.97 15.32
CA PRO A 119 11.65 -1.53 15.43
C PRO A 119 12.40 -0.88 14.26
N ALA A 120 11.66 -0.19 13.39
CA ALA A 120 12.26 0.51 12.27
C ALA A 120 13.05 1.71 12.83
N ASP A 121 14.37 1.70 12.63
CA ASP A 121 15.17 2.89 12.90
C ASP A 121 14.68 4.04 11.99
N PRO A 122 14.70 5.29 12.46
CA PRO A 122 14.31 6.43 11.64
C PRO A 122 15.14 6.47 10.34
N GLY A 123 14.47 6.36 9.20
CA GLY A 123 15.11 6.35 7.87
C GLY A 123 15.53 4.97 7.37
N SER A 124 15.29 3.89 8.12
CA SER A 124 15.48 2.53 7.62
C SER A 124 14.34 2.09 6.73
N GLU A 125 14.71 1.47 5.61
CA GLU A 125 13.80 0.84 4.68
C GLU A 125 13.24 -0.47 5.26
N ILE A 126 11.95 -0.71 5.03
CA ILE A 126 11.35 -2.01 5.32
C ILE A 126 11.61 -2.91 4.11
N GLU A 127 12.15 -4.09 4.36
CA GLU A 127 12.31 -5.11 3.32
C GLU A 127 10.94 -5.70 2.95
N LEU A 128 10.66 -5.72 1.65
CA LEU A 128 9.36 -6.11 1.11
C LEU A 128 9.53 -7.17 0.03
N SER A 129 8.88 -8.31 0.22
CA SER A 129 8.72 -9.33 -0.80
C SER A 129 7.53 -9.01 -1.71
N TRP A 130 7.73 -9.14 -3.02
CA TRP A 130 6.70 -8.92 -4.03
C TRP A 130 5.92 -10.20 -4.32
N TYR A 131 4.59 -10.09 -4.39
CA TYR A 131 3.68 -11.20 -4.70
C TYR A 131 2.69 -10.80 -5.79
N ASP A 132 2.43 -11.72 -6.70
CA ASP A 132 1.44 -11.54 -7.74
C ASP A 132 0.00 -11.65 -7.20
N THR A 133 -0.96 -11.07 -7.91
CA THR A 133 -2.38 -11.14 -7.54
C THR A 133 -2.94 -12.56 -7.46
N THR A 134 -2.37 -13.51 -8.21
CA THR A 134 -2.73 -14.93 -8.17
C THR A 134 -2.26 -15.64 -6.90
N GLU A 135 -1.34 -15.03 -6.14
CA GLU A 135 -0.80 -15.57 -4.89
C GLU A 135 -1.56 -15.08 -3.66
N LEU A 136 -2.66 -14.33 -3.83
CA LEU A 136 -3.45 -13.79 -2.71
C LEU A 136 -3.92 -14.86 -1.72
N ASP A 137 -4.33 -16.04 -2.19
CA ASP A 137 -4.76 -17.12 -1.29
C ASP A 137 -3.58 -17.67 -0.46
N HIS A 138 -2.37 -17.67 -1.02
CA HIS A 138 -1.16 -17.99 -0.27
C HIS A 138 -0.87 -16.91 0.77
N LEU A 139 -0.95 -15.63 0.41
CA LEU A 139 -0.78 -14.52 1.36
C LEU A 139 -1.75 -14.61 2.53
N VAL A 140 -3.03 -14.89 2.26
CA VAL A 140 -4.05 -15.08 3.30
C VAL A 140 -3.70 -16.25 4.24
N SER A 141 -3.01 -17.28 3.77
CA SER A 141 -2.55 -18.39 4.62
C SER A 141 -1.40 -18.04 5.57
N LEU A 142 -0.72 -16.91 5.33
CA LEU A 142 0.42 -16.46 6.14
C LEU A 142 -0.02 -15.62 7.36
N VAL A 143 -1.27 -15.12 7.39
CA VAL A 143 -1.75 -14.09 8.33
C VAL A 143 -3.06 -14.39 9.07
#